data_AF-A0A9N9D670-F1
#
_entry.id   AF-A0A9N9D670-F1
#
_cell.length_a   1.000
_cell.length_b   1.000
_cell.length_c   1.000
_cell.angle_alpha   90.00
_cell.angle_beta   90.00
_cell.angle_gamma   90.00
#
_symmetry.space_group_name_H-M   'P 1'
#
loop_
_entity.id
_entity.type
_entity.pdbx_description
1 polymer ?
#
loop_
_entity_poly.entity_id
_entity_poly.type
_entity_poly.pdbx_seq_one_letter_code
_entity_poly.pdbx_strand_id
1 'polypeptide(L)'
;MKKPVKNKTTLLGQKTGNEVTCSSKNSLRNKHPLKEKTDSMAARLSMITKELSFISPPKDSLDKLVEDQQLLMIMENEISQSQKEKSALLLRIRRTKIEIEELQKNINQAHKENKPFLTSDQDALIDKLLSINDQSLLESVGTSLQAEPNQQHMNNTTTDNTDRAKDIERLTSFTKINFLKVSNNLITADEDCIRRYNHAGNSYGINFCIEFEVNETDLVIRRLKIKVDSGVKREIGKFIENVEYDKNLLVFFKGFVEYARLNHQRKLLFDNLKGKYHSLTSSSSQTHNTFTQNTSHLCVDVHPSLRFSDKSKIGPELILSWNLSIGSSGRVFPDVKMYARTPRQWTLLDEKHIIDKIPVNFQNLAEVKGIQSAIEMIVKSFFKVP
;
A
#
# COMPACT_ATOMS: atom_id res chain seq x y z
N MET A 1 -27.35 -49.45 -7.16
CA MET A 1 -26.78 -50.31 -6.09
C MET A 1 -27.21 -49.79 -4.71
N LYS A 2 -26.86 -50.49 -3.61
CA LYS A 2 -27.30 -50.22 -2.22
C LYS A 2 -26.90 -48.80 -1.75
N LYS A 3 -27.85 -47.94 -1.36
CA LYS A 3 -28.47 -47.75 -0.02
C LYS A 3 -27.55 -47.11 1.06
N PRO A 4 -27.86 -45.90 1.57
CA PRO A 4 -27.38 -45.43 2.87
C PRO A 4 -28.24 -46.00 4.03
N VAL A 5 -27.77 -45.84 5.27
CA VAL A 5 -28.46 -46.28 6.51
C VAL A 5 -28.81 -45.08 7.40
N LYS A 6 -29.93 -45.19 8.13
CA LYS A 6 -30.50 -44.16 9.03
C LYS A 6 -30.41 -44.61 10.50
N ASN A 7 -30.50 -43.67 11.45
CA ASN A 7 -31.56 -43.52 12.49
C ASN A 7 -31.14 -42.36 13.43
N LYS A 8 -31.97 -41.45 14.00
CA LYS A 8 -33.39 -41.34 14.44
C LYS A 8 -33.76 -41.85 15.85
N THR A 9 -33.89 -40.89 16.80
CA THR A 9 -34.92 -40.75 17.87
C THR A 9 -34.96 -41.82 19.01
N THR A 10 -35.65 -41.67 20.16
CA THR A 10 -36.78 -40.78 20.54
C THR A 10 -36.80 -40.29 22.00
N LEU A 11 -37.16 -39.01 22.14
CA LEU A 11 -37.71 -38.18 23.23
C LEU A 11 -38.62 -38.76 24.37
N LEU A 12 -38.41 -38.19 25.59
CA LEU A 12 -39.38 -37.59 26.57
C LEU A 12 -40.35 -38.44 27.46
N GLY A 13 -40.67 -37.87 28.65
CA GLY A 13 -41.72 -38.27 29.64
C GLY A 13 -41.15 -38.66 31.02
N GLN A 14 -41.38 -38.06 32.20
CA GLN A 14 -42.28 -37.02 32.80
C GLN A 14 -43.47 -37.53 33.68
N LYS A 15 -43.35 -37.38 35.03
CA LYS A 15 -44.40 -37.46 36.11
C LYS A 15 -45.09 -38.83 36.33
N THR A 16 -45.70 -39.22 37.49
CA THR A 16 -45.84 -38.69 38.88
C THR A 16 -45.18 -39.68 39.92
N GLY A 17 -45.54 -39.94 41.20
CA GLY A 17 -46.60 -39.49 42.13
C GLY A 17 -46.66 -40.24 43.50
N ASN A 18 -47.61 -39.87 44.37
CA ASN A 18 -48.22 -40.59 45.53
C ASN A 18 -47.37 -41.12 46.72
N GLU A 19 -46.97 -40.23 47.64
CA GLU A 19 -47.55 -40.01 49.00
C GLU A 19 -47.91 -41.15 50.03
N VAL A 20 -47.72 -40.82 51.34
CA VAL A 20 -48.25 -41.38 52.64
C VAL A 20 -48.02 -42.90 52.96
N THR A 21 -47.38 -43.30 54.07
CA THR A 21 -47.96 -43.24 55.43
C THR A 21 -46.99 -43.38 56.63
N CYS A 22 -47.45 -42.85 57.78
CA CYS A 22 -46.88 -42.87 59.14
C CYS A 22 -47.24 -44.17 59.94
N SER A 23 -46.79 -44.49 61.17
CA SER A 23 -45.91 -43.83 62.19
C SER A 23 -45.49 -44.80 63.34
N SER A 24 -44.30 -44.55 63.92
CA SER A 24 -43.86 -44.65 65.35
C SER A 24 -44.33 -45.76 66.34
N LYS A 25 -43.36 -46.33 67.09
CA LYS A 25 -43.21 -46.42 68.58
C LYS A 25 -42.42 -47.69 69.01
N ASN A 26 -41.74 -47.82 70.17
CA ASN A 26 -40.94 -46.92 71.02
C ASN A 26 -40.23 -47.76 72.13
N SER A 27 -39.25 -47.20 72.87
CA SER A 27 -38.90 -47.54 74.29
C SER A 27 -37.96 -48.73 74.68
N LEU A 28 -36.72 -48.39 75.11
CA LEU A 28 -36.01 -48.77 76.37
C LEU A 28 -35.86 -50.24 76.89
N ARG A 29 -34.60 -50.72 77.06
CA ARG A 29 -33.84 -50.74 78.35
C ARG A 29 -32.40 -51.33 78.26
N ASN A 30 -31.59 -51.09 79.31
CA ASN A 30 -30.13 -51.34 79.40
C ASN A 30 -29.73 -52.75 79.86
N LYS A 31 -28.52 -53.22 79.45
CA LYS A 31 -27.42 -53.71 80.33
C LYS A 31 -26.12 -54.02 79.53
N HIS A 32 -24.95 -53.95 80.19
CA HIS A 32 -23.61 -54.13 79.60
C HIS A 32 -23.09 -55.59 79.66
N PRO A 33 -22.46 -56.08 78.58
CA PRO A 33 -21.50 -57.19 78.64
C PRO A 33 -20.20 -56.83 77.88
N LEU A 34 -19.21 -56.24 78.55
CA LEU A 34 -17.96 -55.75 77.92
C LEU A 34 -16.72 -56.62 78.18
N LYS A 35 -16.85 -57.75 78.89
CA LYS A 35 -15.70 -58.50 79.44
C LYS A 35 -15.45 -59.91 78.87
N GLU A 36 -16.25 -60.37 77.91
CA GLU A 36 -16.09 -61.68 77.24
C GLU A 36 -15.61 -61.58 75.79
N LYS A 37 -15.64 -60.38 75.19
CA LYS A 37 -15.28 -60.17 73.77
C LYS A 37 -13.78 -59.96 73.53
N THR A 38 -13.01 -59.62 74.55
CA THR A 38 -11.55 -59.42 74.47
C THR A 38 -10.83 -60.73 74.17
N ASP A 39 -11.18 -61.78 74.88
CA ASP A 39 -10.40 -63.01 74.95
C ASP A 39 -10.63 -63.86 73.67
N SER A 40 -11.86 -63.81 73.14
CA SER A 40 -12.22 -64.33 71.82
C SER A 40 -11.47 -63.64 70.67
N MET A 41 -11.12 -62.36 70.82
CA MET A 41 -10.37 -61.61 69.80
C MET A 41 -8.87 -61.91 69.86
N ALA A 42 -8.29 -62.04 71.06
CA ALA A 42 -6.89 -62.43 71.25
C ALA A 42 -6.59 -63.80 70.63
N ALA A 43 -7.47 -64.78 70.82
CA ALA A 43 -7.33 -66.12 70.23
C ALA A 43 -7.28 -66.10 68.68
N ARG A 44 -8.08 -65.22 68.04
CA ARG A 44 -8.07 -65.07 66.58
C ARG A 44 -6.80 -64.42 66.03
N LEU A 45 -6.27 -63.40 66.72
CA LEU A 45 -5.01 -62.75 66.32
C LEU A 45 -3.81 -63.71 66.44
N SER A 46 -3.81 -64.61 67.43
CA SER A 46 -2.75 -65.61 67.60
C SER A 46 -2.70 -66.70 66.51
N MET A 47 -3.78 -66.91 65.74
CA MET A 47 -3.73 -67.77 64.55
C MET A 47 -3.14 -67.04 63.34
N ILE A 48 -3.60 -65.81 63.08
CA ILE A 48 -3.14 -65.00 61.94
C ILE A 48 -1.62 -64.74 62.01
N THR A 49 -1.08 -64.54 63.21
CA THR A 49 0.37 -64.35 63.43
C THR A 49 1.23 -65.62 63.22
N LYS A 50 0.64 -66.82 63.17
CA LYS A 50 1.36 -68.06 62.82
C LYS A 50 1.36 -68.35 61.31
N GLU A 51 0.28 -68.01 60.61
CA GLU A 51 0.22 -68.12 59.14
C GLU A 51 1.27 -67.21 58.45
N LEU A 52 1.50 -66.01 58.99
CA LEU A 52 2.38 -65.00 58.41
C LEU A 52 3.89 -65.29 58.57
N SER A 53 4.30 -66.31 59.34
CA SER A 53 5.72 -66.55 59.65
C SER A 53 6.50 -67.33 58.59
N PHE A 54 5.90 -67.67 57.44
CA PHE A 54 6.49 -68.55 56.41
C PHE A 54 6.88 -67.87 55.09
N ILE A 55 6.75 -66.54 54.98
CA ILE A 55 7.09 -65.79 53.74
C ILE A 55 8.23 -64.81 54.02
N SER A 56 9.47 -65.26 53.84
CA SER A 56 10.62 -64.35 53.64
C SER A 56 10.57 -63.81 52.20
N PRO A 57 10.66 -62.49 51.98
CA PRO A 57 10.74 -61.94 50.62
C PRO A 57 12.10 -62.29 49.95
N PRO A 58 12.14 -62.42 48.62
CA PRO A 58 13.38 -62.61 47.87
C PRO A 58 14.18 -61.30 47.77
N LYS A 59 15.52 -61.40 47.68
CA LYS A 59 16.42 -60.24 47.72
C LYS A 59 16.17 -59.23 46.59
N ASP A 60 15.81 -59.70 45.39
CA ASP A 60 15.47 -58.88 44.22
C ASP A 60 14.34 -57.86 44.47
N SER A 61 13.53 -58.03 45.52
CA SER A 61 12.49 -57.06 45.89
C SER A 61 13.01 -55.86 46.68
N LEU A 62 14.19 -55.97 47.30
CA LEU A 62 14.77 -54.90 48.12
C LEU A 62 15.54 -53.91 47.26
N ASP A 63 16.39 -54.39 46.35
CA ASP A 63 17.19 -53.54 45.47
C ASP A 63 16.28 -52.71 44.54
N LYS A 64 15.20 -53.29 44.01
CA LYS A 64 14.16 -52.54 43.27
C LYS A 64 13.46 -51.49 44.12
N LEU A 65 13.19 -51.77 45.40
CA LEU A 65 12.56 -50.79 46.28
C LEU A 65 13.49 -49.60 46.55
N VAL A 66 14.80 -49.83 46.60
CA VAL A 66 15.83 -48.77 46.69
C VAL A 66 15.94 -48.00 45.37
N GLU A 67 15.94 -48.67 44.21
CA GLU A 67 15.92 -48.01 42.89
C GLU A 67 14.67 -47.14 42.72
N ASP A 68 13.47 -47.66 43.00
CA ASP A 68 12.21 -46.92 42.93
C ASP A 68 12.19 -45.73 43.91
N GLN A 69 12.70 -45.90 45.14
CA GLN A 69 12.80 -44.82 46.12
C GLN A 69 13.81 -43.73 45.71
N GLN A 70 14.94 -44.13 45.09
CA GLN A 70 15.94 -43.21 44.58
C GLN A 70 15.45 -42.46 43.33
N LEU A 71 14.68 -43.13 42.46
CA LEU A 71 13.99 -42.52 41.33
C LEU A 71 12.92 -41.52 41.79
N LEU A 72 12.15 -41.86 42.83
CA LEU A 72 11.17 -40.95 43.44
C LEU A 72 11.85 -39.68 43.99
N MET A 73 12.97 -39.84 44.70
CA MET A 73 13.75 -38.71 45.23
C MET A 73 14.34 -37.83 44.12
N ILE A 74 14.73 -38.41 42.97
CA ILE A 74 15.15 -37.63 41.79
C ILE A 74 13.96 -36.83 41.24
N MET A 75 12.81 -37.46 41.02
CA MET A 75 11.60 -36.79 40.55
C MET A 75 11.11 -35.69 41.50
N GLU A 76 11.14 -35.90 42.82
CA GLU A 76 10.77 -34.87 43.80
C GLU A 76 11.72 -33.67 43.79
N ASN A 77 13.01 -33.88 43.54
CA ASN A 77 13.98 -32.80 43.35
C ASN A 77 13.76 -32.06 42.01
N GLU A 78 13.54 -32.77 40.91
CA GLU A 78 13.23 -32.15 39.60
C GLU A 78 11.91 -31.37 39.62
N ILE A 79 10.88 -31.89 40.30
CA ILE A 79 9.60 -31.20 40.54
C ILE A 79 9.83 -29.95 41.39
N SER A 80 10.62 -30.04 42.48
CA SER A 80 10.93 -28.92 43.36
C SER A 80 11.71 -27.82 42.62
N GLN A 81 12.69 -28.19 41.80
CA GLN A 81 13.43 -27.26 40.96
C GLN A 81 12.54 -26.63 39.88
N SER A 82 11.71 -27.42 39.19
CA SER A 82 10.74 -26.93 38.21
C SER A 82 9.74 -25.94 38.82
N GLN A 83 9.27 -26.19 40.05
CA GLN A 83 8.42 -25.25 40.80
C GLN A 83 9.17 -23.96 41.16
N LYS A 84 10.43 -24.05 41.59
CA LYS A 84 11.30 -22.91 41.89
C LYS A 84 11.53 -22.04 40.65
N GLU A 85 11.87 -22.64 39.52
CA GLU A 85 12.06 -21.94 38.23
C GLU A 85 10.75 -21.32 37.74
N LYS A 86 9.62 -22.03 37.82
CA LYS A 86 8.28 -21.49 37.54
C LYS A 86 7.96 -20.27 38.42
N SER A 87 8.34 -20.26 39.69
CA SER A 87 8.14 -19.11 40.58
C SER A 87 9.00 -17.90 40.17
N ALA A 88 10.25 -18.12 39.76
CA ALA A 88 11.16 -17.08 39.28
C ALA A 88 10.68 -16.48 37.94
N LEU A 89 10.18 -17.31 37.03
CA LEU A 89 9.58 -16.87 35.77
C LEU A 89 8.30 -16.04 36.02
N LEU A 90 7.43 -16.46 36.94
CA LEU A 90 6.23 -15.69 37.32
C LEU A 90 6.59 -14.31 37.91
N LEU A 91 7.65 -14.21 38.71
CA LEU A 91 8.16 -12.93 39.21
C LEU A 91 8.72 -12.05 38.07
N ARG A 92 9.45 -12.64 37.11
CA ARG A 92 9.95 -11.91 35.94
C ARG A 92 8.81 -11.39 35.05
N ILE A 93 7.79 -12.21 34.79
CA ILE A 93 6.57 -11.84 34.03
C ILE A 93 5.82 -10.69 34.73
N ARG A 94 5.70 -10.72 36.06
CA ARG A 94 5.11 -9.60 36.82
C ARG A 94 5.91 -8.30 36.66
N ARG A 95 7.24 -8.37 36.72
CA ARG A 95 8.11 -7.19 36.52
C ARG A 95 7.95 -6.60 35.12
N THR A 96 8.05 -7.42 34.08
CA THR A 96 7.87 -6.96 32.68
C THR A 96 6.46 -6.47 32.41
N LYS A 97 5.44 -7.00 33.10
CA LYS A 97 4.07 -6.48 32.99
C LYS A 97 3.95 -5.06 33.56
N ILE A 98 4.52 -4.79 34.73
CA ILE A 98 4.53 -3.44 35.33
C ILE A 98 5.27 -2.46 34.43
N GLU A 99 6.43 -2.87 33.89
CA GLU A 99 7.23 -2.10 32.93
C GLU A 99 6.44 -1.77 31.64
N ILE A 100 5.66 -2.73 31.12
CA ILE A 100 4.76 -2.48 29.97
C ILE A 100 3.62 -1.52 30.33
N GLU A 101 3.01 -1.65 31.51
CA GLU A 101 1.93 -0.75 31.97
C GLU A 101 2.45 0.69 32.18
N GLU A 102 3.68 0.85 32.66
CA GLU A 102 4.37 2.13 32.80
C GLU A 102 4.77 2.74 31.44
N LEU A 103 5.33 1.94 30.53
CA LEU A 103 5.62 2.39 29.16
C LEU A 103 4.34 2.77 28.40
N GLN A 104 3.24 2.02 28.55
CA GLN A 104 1.94 2.38 27.99
C GLN A 104 1.40 3.70 28.57
N LYS A 105 1.55 3.92 29.88
CA LYS A 105 1.20 5.20 30.52
C LYS A 105 2.02 6.36 29.95
N ASN A 106 3.32 6.18 29.75
CA ASN A 106 4.22 7.19 29.20
C ASN A 106 3.90 7.48 27.71
N ILE A 107 3.62 6.46 26.90
CA ILE A 107 3.14 6.60 25.52
C ILE A 107 1.80 7.35 25.47
N ASN A 108 0.86 7.03 26.36
CA ASN A 108 -0.44 7.71 26.44
C ASN A 108 -0.35 9.15 26.96
N GLN A 109 0.71 9.49 27.72
CA GLN A 109 1.02 10.87 28.09
C GLN A 109 1.62 11.63 26.89
N ALA A 110 2.60 11.04 26.21
CA ALA A 110 3.21 11.62 25.01
C ALA A 110 2.20 11.86 23.88
N HIS A 111 1.17 11.01 23.72
CA HIS A 111 0.06 11.22 22.79
C HIS A 111 -0.96 12.29 23.22
N LYS A 112 -1.03 12.64 24.52
CA LYS A 112 -1.83 13.79 24.99
C LYS A 112 -1.11 15.12 24.74
N GLU A 113 0.21 15.11 24.88
CA GLU A 113 1.08 16.25 24.60
C GLU A 113 1.23 16.48 23.08
N ASN A 114 1.33 15.41 22.29
CA ASN A 114 1.39 15.44 20.82
C ASN A 114 0.05 15.02 20.18
N LYS A 115 -1.02 15.76 20.48
CA LYS A 115 -2.33 15.54 19.83
C LYS A 115 -2.30 16.13 18.40
N PRO A 116 -2.59 15.37 17.33
CA PRO A 116 -2.51 15.86 15.95
C PRO A 116 -3.64 16.85 15.62
N PHE A 117 -3.38 18.14 15.77
CA PHE A 117 -4.22 19.23 15.24
C PHE A 117 -3.96 19.42 13.74
N LEU A 118 -4.53 18.51 12.95
CA LEU A 118 -4.20 18.23 11.54
C LEU A 118 -4.59 19.33 10.50
N THR A 119 -4.69 20.58 10.93
CA THR A 119 -4.86 21.77 10.07
C THR A 119 -4.00 22.93 10.56
N SER A 120 -4.14 23.32 11.84
CA SER A 120 -3.43 24.46 12.44
C SER A 120 -1.91 24.33 12.41
N ASP A 121 -1.38 23.11 12.33
CA ASP A 121 0.07 22.85 12.37
C ASP A 121 0.76 23.05 11.01
N GLN A 122 0.00 23.16 9.90
CA GLN A 122 0.56 23.60 8.62
C GLN A 122 0.83 25.10 8.64
N ASP A 123 -0.15 25.90 9.09
CA ASP A 123 0.02 27.34 9.24
C ASP A 123 1.09 27.64 10.30
N ALA A 124 1.07 26.97 11.46
CA ALA A 124 2.11 27.16 12.48
C ALA A 124 3.52 26.73 12.01
N LEU A 125 3.65 25.72 11.13
CA LEU A 125 4.93 25.34 10.54
C LEU A 125 5.38 26.30 9.42
N ILE A 126 4.44 26.87 8.67
CA ILE A 126 4.71 27.94 7.69
C ILE A 126 5.14 29.21 8.43
N ASP A 127 4.40 29.66 9.44
CA ASP A 127 4.75 30.81 10.29
C ASP A 127 6.11 30.60 10.97
N LYS A 128 6.44 29.38 11.39
CA LYS A 128 7.75 29.05 11.96
C LYS A 128 8.86 29.08 10.93
N LEU A 129 8.64 28.63 9.70
CA LEU A 129 9.60 28.74 8.60
C LEU A 129 9.79 30.20 8.14
N LEU A 130 8.71 30.98 8.09
CA LEU A 130 8.75 32.42 7.82
C LEU A 130 9.50 33.15 8.94
N SER A 131 9.18 32.91 10.21
CA SER A 131 9.88 33.48 11.37
C SER A 131 11.37 33.16 11.38
N ILE A 132 11.79 31.96 10.99
CA ILE A 132 13.21 31.58 10.86
C ILE A 132 13.89 32.38 9.74
N ASN A 133 13.21 32.57 8.60
CA ASN A 133 13.72 33.35 7.48
C ASN A 133 13.80 34.85 7.82
N ASP A 134 12.78 35.38 8.49
CA ASP A 134 12.70 36.77 8.93
C ASP A 134 13.72 37.09 10.01
N GLN A 135 14.02 36.16 10.92
CA GLN A 135 15.12 36.32 11.88
C GLN A 135 16.49 36.40 11.18
N SER A 136 16.69 35.63 10.10
CA SER A 136 17.91 35.77 9.27
C SER A 136 17.95 37.11 8.51
N LEU A 137 16.80 37.66 8.11
CA LEU A 137 16.72 38.96 7.46
C LEU A 137 16.91 40.13 8.45
N LEU A 138 16.38 40.02 9.66
CA LEU A 138 16.48 41.06 10.70
C LEU A 138 17.90 41.25 11.25
N GLU A 139 18.74 40.20 11.23
CA GLU A 139 20.19 40.35 11.47
C GLU A 139 20.92 41.06 10.32
N SER A 140 20.35 41.07 9.11
CA SER A 140 20.94 41.70 7.92
C SER A 140 20.44 43.12 7.65
N VAL A 141 19.21 43.46 8.07
CA VAL A 141 18.58 44.78 7.84
C VAL A 141 18.53 45.58 9.13
N GLY A 142 19.70 46.05 9.56
CA GLY A 142 19.80 47.06 10.61
C GLY A 142 19.18 48.39 10.16
N THR A 143 18.15 48.83 10.91
CA THR A 143 17.44 50.12 10.85
C THR A 143 16.36 50.32 9.76
N SER A 144 15.27 50.98 10.20
CA SER A 144 14.22 51.65 9.42
C SER A 144 13.31 50.81 8.51
N LEU A 145 12.11 50.50 9.00
CA LEU A 145 10.91 51.30 8.68
C LEU A 145 9.76 51.02 9.68
N GLN A 146 8.77 51.92 9.75
CA GLN A 146 7.66 51.82 10.71
C GLN A 146 6.55 50.89 10.18
N ALA A 147 5.97 50.08 11.07
CA ALA A 147 4.80 49.25 10.76
C ALA A 147 3.51 49.93 11.23
N GLU A 148 2.61 50.22 10.28
CA GLU A 148 1.24 50.74 10.55
C GLU A 148 0.26 49.55 10.76
N PRO A 149 -0.37 49.41 11.93
CA PRO A 149 -1.20 48.24 12.27
C PRO A 149 -2.66 48.41 11.83
N ASN A 150 -2.96 48.14 10.56
CA ASN A 150 -4.34 48.17 10.03
C ASN A 150 -5.19 46.99 10.55
N GLN A 151 -5.83 47.18 11.71
CA GLN A 151 -6.89 46.29 12.21
C GLN A 151 -8.19 46.50 11.42
N GLN A 152 -8.61 45.51 10.63
CA GLN A 152 -10.01 45.38 10.19
C GLN A 152 -10.51 43.94 10.38
N HIS A 153 -11.21 43.73 11.49
CA HIS A 153 -11.97 42.51 11.76
C HIS A 153 -13.37 42.61 11.11
N MET A 154 -13.96 41.44 10.82
CA MET A 154 -15.35 41.21 10.34
C MET A 154 -15.61 41.36 8.83
N ASN A 155 -15.77 40.21 8.16
CA ASN A 155 -17.03 39.82 7.49
C ASN A 155 -16.94 38.35 7.02
N ASN A 156 -16.96 37.43 7.99
CA ASN A 156 -16.55 36.04 7.79
C ASN A 156 -17.68 35.16 7.23
N THR A 157 -17.86 35.17 5.91
CA THR A 157 -18.49 34.04 5.16
C THR A 157 -18.31 34.15 3.64
N THR A 158 -18.22 35.37 3.09
CA THR A 158 -18.11 35.57 1.63
C THR A 158 -16.65 35.60 1.14
N THR A 159 -15.72 36.00 2.01
CA THR A 159 -14.27 35.99 1.73
C THR A 159 -13.72 34.57 1.55
N ASP A 160 -14.04 33.65 2.46
CA ASP A 160 -13.53 32.26 2.48
C ASP A 160 -13.63 31.56 1.11
N ASN A 161 -14.82 31.51 0.49
CA ASN A 161 -14.97 30.93 -0.86
C ASN A 161 -14.14 31.63 -1.95
N THR A 162 -13.94 32.95 -1.82
CA THR A 162 -13.17 33.77 -2.78
C THR A 162 -11.67 33.50 -2.63
N ASP A 163 -11.17 33.33 -1.41
CA ASP A 163 -9.76 33.08 -1.13
C ASP A 163 -9.39 31.61 -1.39
N ARG A 164 -10.25 30.67 -1.00
CA ARG A 164 -10.14 29.25 -1.39
C ARG A 164 -10.13 29.06 -2.91
N ALA A 165 -10.86 29.87 -3.67
CA ALA A 165 -10.83 29.82 -5.13
C ALA A 165 -9.47 30.27 -5.70
N LYS A 166 -8.87 31.35 -5.15
CA LYS A 166 -7.50 31.78 -5.50
C LYS A 166 -6.48 30.70 -5.18
N ASP A 167 -6.62 30.00 -4.05
CA ASP A 167 -5.70 28.94 -3.66
C ASP A 167 -5.85 27.67 -4.51
N ILE A 168 -7.07 27.33 -4.95
CA ILE A 168 -7.28 26.29 -5.96
C ILE A 168 -6.65 26.69 -7.31
N GLU A 169 -6.75 27.95 -7.72
CA GLU A 169 -6.09 28.47 -8.93
C GLU A 169 -4.55 28.45 -8.82
N ARG A 170 -4.00 28.85 -7.66
CA ARG A 170 -2.57 28.75 -7.33
C ARG A 170 -2.09 27.30 -7.36
N LEU A 171 -2.81 26.38 -6.72
CA LEU A 171 -2.47 24.96 -6.68
C LEU A 171 -2.58 24.29 -8.06
N THR A 172 -3.59 24.62 -8.85
CA THR A 172 -3.71 24.20 -10.27
C THR A 172 -2.55 24.75 -11.10
N SER A 173 -2.18 26.02 -10.88
CA SER A 173 -1.06 26.68 -11.55
C SER A 173 0.30 26.12 -11.13
N PHE A 174 0.46 25.63 -9.91
CA PHE A 174 1.68 25.00 -9.41
C PHE A 174 1.81 23.53 -9.86
N THR A 175 0.79 22.72 -9.56
CA THR A 175 0.78 21.27 -9.85
C THR A 175 0.58 20.92 -11.33
N LYS A 176 0.01 21.85 -12.12
CA LYS A 176 -0.45 21.62 -13.49
C LYS A 176 -1.51 20.51 -13.61
N ILE A 177 -2.23 20.22 -12.52
CA ILE A 177 -3.37 19.30 -12.48
C ILE A 177 -4.65 20.13 -12.37
N ASN A 178 -5.55 19.98 -13.32
CA ASN A 178 -6.88 20.60 -13.31
C ASN A 178 -7.94 19.52 -13.07
N PHE A 179 -8.60 19.55 -11.91
CA PHE A 179 -9.69 18.62 -11.58
C PHE A 179 -11.02 19.14 -12.14
N LEU A 180 -11.55 18.44 -13.15
CA LEU A 180 -12.80 18.78 -13.84
C LEU A 180 -14.04 18.25 -13.11
N LYS A 181 -13.90 17.14 -12.38
CA LYS A 181 -14.98 16.54 -11.58
C LYS A 181 -14.42 15.76 -10.41
N VAL A 182 -14.90 16.08 -9.22
CA VAL A 182 -14.63 15.34 -7.98
C VAL A 182 -15.95 14.88 -7.41
N SER A 183 -16.07 13.59 -7.08
CA SER A 183 -17.14 13.08 -6.23
C SER A 183 -16.60 12.04 -5.24
N ASN A 184 -17.29 11.90 -4.12
CA ASN A 184 -17.03 10.86 -3.14
C ASN A 184 -18.36 10.25 -2.67
N ASN A 185 -18.36 8.97 -2.30
CA ASN A 185 -19.52 8.23 -1.81
C ASN A 185 -19.08 7.30 -0.68
N LEU A 186 -19.77 7.33 0.45
CA LEU A 186 -19.59 6.35 1.53
C LEU A 186 -20.24 5.01 1.10
N ILE A 187 -19.58 3.88 1.38
CA ILE A 187 -20.01 2.54 0.94
C ILE A 187 -20.32 1.60 2.11
N THR A 188 -19.72 1.82 3.29
CA THR A 188 -19.88 0.94 4.46
C THR A 188 -19.79 1.77 5.74
N ALA A 189 -20.60 1.41 6.75
CA ALA A 189 -20.82 2.24 7.94
C ALA A 189 -20.98 1.45 9.26
N ASP A 190 -20.75 0.14 9.27
CA ASP A 190 -20.96 -0.71 10.46
C ASP A 190 -19.66 -1.05 11.24
N GLU A 191 -18.52 -1.27 10.56
CA GLU A 191 -17.21 -1.50 11.22
C GLU A 191 -16.04 -0.84 10.45
N ASP A 192 -15.90 -1.10 9.16
CA ASP A 192 -14.96 -0.39 8.27
C ASP A 192 -15.64 0.81 7.59
N CYS A 193 -15.12 2.03 7.81
CA CYS A 193 -15.65 3.25 7.17
C CYS A 193 -15.03 3.44 5.77
N ILE A 194 -15.57 2.76 4.76
CA ILE A 194 -15.01 2.77 3.40
C ILE A 194 -15.66 3.86 2.54
N ARG A 195 -14.84 4.82 2.06
CA ARG A 195 -15.26 5.83 1.08
C ARG A 195 -14.63 5.58 -0.29
N ARG A 196 -15.46 5.61 -1.34
CA ARG A 196 -15.01 5.59 -2.74
C ARG A 196 -14.97 7.01 -3.30
N TYR A 197 -13.85 7.36 -3.89
CA TYR A 197 -13.59 8.62 -4.58
C TYR A 197 -13.55 8.40 -6.09
N ASN A 198 -14.06 9.36 -6.85
CA ASN A 198 -13.90 9.46 -8.29
C ASN A 198 -13.40 10.87 -8.64
N HIS A 199 -12.25 10.95 -9.31
CA HIS A 199 -11.60 12.20 -9.67
C HIS A 199 -11.27 12.17 -11.17
N ALA A 200 -11.96 13.00 -11.95
CA ALA A 200 -11.64 13.24 -13.35
C ALA A 200 -10.97 14.61 -13.51
N GLY A 201 -9.96 14.68 -14.37
CA GLY A 201 -9.19 15.89 -14.59
C GLY A 201 -8.31 15.80 -15.82
N ASN A 202 -7.47 16.82 -16.01
CA ASN A 202 -6.49 16.87 -17.08
C ASN A 202 -5.16 17.48 -16.63
N SER A 203 -4.11 17.21 -17.38
CA SER A 203 -2.83 17.93 -17.33
C SER A 203 -2.30 18.12 -18.74
N TYR A 204 -1.87 19.33 -19.10
CA TYR A 204 -1.38 19.70 -20.44
C TYR A 204 -2.27 19.27 -21.64
N GLY A 205 -3.58 19.11 -21.41
CA GLY A 205 -4.55 18.64 -22.42
C GLY A 205 -4.68 17.11 -22.55
N ILE A 206 -4.09 16.33 -21.63
CA ILE A 206 -4.30 14.89 -21.51
C ILE A 206 -5.28 14.61 -20.37
N ASN A 207 -6.28 13.76 -20.59
CA ASN A 207 -7.30 13.46 -19.60
C ASN A 207 -6.94 12.27 -18.71
N PHE A 208 -7.42 12.29 -17.48
CA PHE A 208 -7.36 11.16 -16.56
C PHE A 208 -8.66 11.05 -15.75
N CYS A 209 -9.03 9.82 -15.38
CA CYS A 209 -10.02 9.53 -14.35
C CYS A 209 -9.43 8.52 -13.36
N ILE A 210 -9.56 8.78 -12.06
CA ILE A 210 -9.11 7.92 -10.98
C ILE A 210 -10.30 7.51 -10.13
N GLU A 211 -10.45 6.22 -9.90
CA GLU A 211 -11.44 5.62 -9.00
C GLU A 211 -10.68 4.87 -7.90
N PHE A 212 -10.82 5.30 -6.65
CA PHE A 212 -10.10 4.68 -5.53
C PHE A 212 -10.96 4.59 -4.28
N GLU A 213 -10.57 3.71 -3.38
CA GLU A 213 -11.30 3.44 -2.13
C GLU A 213 -10.34 3.51 -0.95
N VAL A 214 -10.70 4.30 0.05
CA VAL A 214 -9.94 4.51 1.29
C VAL A 214 -10.72 3.88 2.44
N ASN A 215 -10.04 3.17 3.34
CA ASN A 215 -10.59 2.92 4.66
C ASN A 215 -10.31 4.15 5.52
N GLU A 216 -11.33 4.89 5.94
CA GLU A 216 -11.15 6.11 6.73
C GLU A 216 -10.62 5.82 8.15
N THR A 217 -10.81 4.58 8.64
CA THR A 217 -10.26 4.10 9.92
C THR A 217 -8.72 4.01 9.90
N ASP A 218 -8.14 3.50 8.80
CA ASP A 218 -6.69 3.29 8.67
C ASP A 218 -5.99 4.37 7.82
N LEU A 219 -6.77 5.19 7.11
CA LEU A 219 -6.37 6.06 6.00
C LEU A 219 -5.68 5.33 4.81
N VAL A 220 -5.86 4.01 4.70
CA VAL A 220 -5.22 3.16 3.67
C VAL A 220 -6.10 3.04 2.42
N ILE A 221 -5.49 3.23 1.25
CA ILE A 221 -6.11 2.94 -0.06
C ILE A 221 -6.23 1.42 -0.24
N ARG A 222 -7.46 0.90 -0.26
CA ARG A 222 -7.74 -0.53 -0.45
C ARG A 222 -7.76 -0.93 -1.93
N ARG A 223 -8.32 -0.09 -2.80
CA ARG A 223 -8.39 -0.28 -4.26
C ARG A 223 -8.03 1.02 -5.00
N LEU A 224 -7.34 0.89 -6.12
CA LEU A 224 -7.04 1.99 -7.04
C LEU A 224 -7.27 1.53 -8.49
N LYS A 225 -7.96 2.34 -9.28
CA LYS A 225 -8.16 2.17 -10.71
C LYS A 225 -7.95 3.51 -11.43
N ILE A 226 -7.17 3.50 -12.50
CA ILE A 226 -6.79 4.66 -13.30
C ILE A 226 -7.23 4.41 -14.75
N LYS A 227 -7.80 5.44 -15.37
CA LYS A 227 -8.28 5.45 -16.76
C LYS A 227 -7.68 6.68 -17.44
N VAL A 228 -7.08 6.47 -18.61
CA VAL A 228 -6.46 7.51 -19.45
C VAL A 228 -6.76 7.20 -20.91
N ASP A 229 -6.53 8.18 -21.79
CA ASP A 229 -6.75 8.05 -23.23
C ASP A 229 -5.99 6.84 -23.83
N SER A 230 -6.58 6.17 -24.82
CA SER A 230 -6.04 4.90 -25.35
C SER A 230 -4.64 5.05 -25.95
N GLY A 231 -4.35 6.19 -26.59
CA GLY A 231 -3.01 6.52 -27.08
C GLY A 231 -1.97 6.61 -25.95
N VAL A 232 -2.34 7.23 -24.83
CA VAL A 232 -1.51 7.38 -23.62
C VAL A 232 -1.28 6.03 -22.96
N LYS A 233 -2.33 5.19 -22.86
CA LYS A 233 -2.21 3.84 -22.28
C LYS A 233 -1.19 2.96 -23.03
N ARG A 234 -0.94 3.19 -24.32
CA ARG A 234 0.11 2.46 -25.06
C ARG A 234 1.54 2.83 -24.62
N GLU A 235 1.79 4.07 -24.20
CA GLU A 235 3.14 4.51 -23.76
C GLU A 235 3.36 4.26 -22.26
N ILE A 236 2.39 4.59 -21.40
CA ILE A 236 2.54 4.51 -19.94
C ILE A 236 1.73 3.39 -19.26
N GLY A 237 1.12 2.47 -20.01
CA GLY A 237 0.22 1.43 -19.48
C GLY A 237 0.84 0.58 -18.38
N LYS A 238 2.07 0.09 -18.58
CA LYS A 238 2.80 -0.71 -17.58
C LYS A 238 3.08 0.07 -16.28
N PHE A 239 3.31 1.38 -16.38
CA PHE A 239 3.47 2.23 -15.19
C PHE A 239 2.14 2.41 -14.45
N ILE A 240 1.03 2.60 -15.17
CA ILE A 240 -0.30 2.64 -14.56
C ILE A 240 -0.62 1.32 -13.86
N GLU A 241 -0.32 0.18 -14.48
CA GLU A 241 -0.53 -1.16 -13.91
C GLU A 241 0.29 -1.37 -12.63
N ASN A 242 1.56 -0.95 -12.60
CA ASN A 242 2.37 -0.94 -11.39
C ASN A 242 1.76 -0.04 -10.30
N VAL A 243 1.32 1.18 -10.63
CA VAL A 243 0.79 2.10 -9.63
C VAL A 243 -0.59 1.69 -9.12
N GLU A 244 -1.43 1.03 -9.92
CA GLU A 244 -2.66 0.38 -9.45
C GLU A 244 -2.38 -0.75 -8.46
N TYR A 245 -1.29 -1.51 -8.65
CA TYR A 245 -0.84 -2.57 -7.75
C TYR A 245 -0.25 -2.01 -6.44
N ASP A 246 0.66 -1.04 -6.54
CA ASP A 246 1.32 -0.35 -5.41
C ASP A 246 0.37 0.64 -4.68
N LYS A 247 -0.78 0.95 -5.30
CA LYS A 247 -1.83 1.88 -4.84
C LYS A 247 -1.34 3.33 -4.61
N ASN A 248 -0.23 3.70 -5.24
CA ASN A 248 0.53 4.91 -4.91
C ASN A 248 0.14 6.13 -5.77
N LEU A 249 -0.93 6.84 -5.36
CA LEU A 249 -1.41 8.05 -6.05
C LEU A 249 -0.33 9.14 -6.23
N LEU A 250 0.60 9.29 -5.29
CA LEU A 250 1.66 10.30 -5.39
C LEU A 250 2.63 10.02 -6.54
N VAL A 251 2.98 8.74 -6.74
CA VAL A 251 3.79 8.31 -7.89
C VAL A 251 3.01 8.50 -9.19
N PHE A 252 1.71 8.15 -9.24
CA PHE A 252 0.87 8.43 -10.42
C PHE A 252 0.93 9.90 -10.82
N PHE A 253 0.60 10.82 -9.91
CA PHE A 253 0.52 12.24 -10.26
C PHE A 253 1.87 12.84 -10.67
N LYS A 254 2.96 12.49 -9.98
CA LYS A 254 4.32 12.94 -10.37
C LYS A 254 4.65 12.52 -11.80
N GLY A 255 4.46 11.23 -12.12
CA GLY A 255 4.81 10.71 -13.44
C GLY A 255 3.84 11.09 -14.55
N PHE A 256 2.55 11.19 -14.26
CA PHE A 256 1.54 11.63 -15.22
C PHE A 256 1.74 13.10 -15.62
N VAL A 257 2.03 13.99 -14.67
CA VAL A 257 2.32 15.41 -14.97
C VAL A 257 3.61 15.57 -15.76
N GLU A 258 4.69 14.85 -15.41
CA GLU A 258 5.93 14.90 -16.20
C GLU A 258 5.74 14.34 -17.62
N TYR A 259 5.02 13.21 -17.76
CA TYR A 259 4.67 12.64 -19.05
C TYR A 259 3.82 13.60 -19.88
N ALA A 260 2.79 14.21 -19.29
CA ALA A 260 1.89 15.13 -19.99
C ALA A 260 2.64 16.38 -20.47
N ARG A 261 3.53 16.94 -19.63
CA ARG A 261 4.43 18.04 -19.98
C ARG A 261 5.35 17.69 -21.17
N LEU A 262 6.00 16.52 -21.13
CA LEU A 262 6.90 16.07 -22.20
C LEU A 262 6.15 15.73 -23.49
N ASN A 263 4.96 15.12 -23.40
CA ASN A 263 4.10 14.86 -24.56
C ASN A 263 3.62 16.16 -25.21
N HIS A 264 3.30 17.17 -24.40
CA HIS A 264 2.94 18.50 -24.89
C HIS A 264 4.13 19.17 -25.62
N GLN A 265 5.35 19.07 -25.08
CA GLN A 265 6.56 19.53 -25.78
C GLN A 265 6.82 18.76 -27.09
N ARG A 266 6.63 17.43 -27.10
CA ARG A 266 6.69 16.59 -28.32
C ARG A 266 5.68 17.07 -29.37
N LYS A 267 4.43 17.34 -28.97
CA LYS A 267 3.38 17.86 -29.86
C LYS A 267 3.76 19.23 -30.43
N LEU A 268 4.15 20.19 -29.59
CA LEU A 268 4.54 21.53 -30.04
C LEU A 268 5.70 21.50 -31.04
N LEU A 269 6.73 20.67 -30.81
CA LEU A 269 7.83 20.50 -31.76
C LEU A 269 7.35 19.87 -33.07
N PHE A 270 6.53 18.82 -33.01
CA PHE A 270 6.03 18.14 -34.20
C PHE A 270 5.12 19.04 -35.04
N ASP A 271 4.25 19.84 -34.42
CA ASP A 271 3.34 20.74 -35.12
C ASP A 271 4.09 21.95 -35.74
N ASN A 272 5.14 22.46 -35.08
CA ASN A 272 6.08 23.42 -35.66
C ASN A 272 6.79 22.85 -36.90
N LEU A 273 7.37 21.64 -36.78
CA LEU A 273 8.06 20.96 -37.87
C LEU A 273 7.13 20.64 -39.05
N LYS A 274 5.87 20.26 -38.81
CA LYS A 274 4.85 20.10 -39.86
C LYS A 274 4.55 21.41 -40.58
N GLY A 275 4.45 22.54 -39.87
CA GLY A 275 4.24 23.85 -40.50
C GLY A 275 5.43 24.25 -41.38
N LYS A 276 6.64 24.18 -40.81
CA LYS A 276 7.91 24.57 -41.44
C LYS A 276 8.27 23.69 -42.65
N TYR A 277 7.98 22.39 -42.58
CA TYR A 277 8.31 21.41 -43.61
C TYR A 277 7.07 20.72 -44.20
N HIS A 278 5.95 21.44 -44.32
CA HIS A 278 4.67 20.93 -44.84
C HIS A 278 4.76 20.26 -46.23
N SER A 279 5.78 20.60 -47.01
CA SER A 279 6.08 20.01 -48.32
C SER A 279 6.72 18.62 -48.24
N LEU A 280 7.32 18.27 -47.10
CA LEU A 280 7.98 16.99 -46.80
C LEU A 280 7.20 16.15 -45.77
N THR A 281 6.48 16.78 -44.84
CA THR A 281 5.65 16.05 -43.86
C THR A 281 4.30 15.73 -44.50
N SER A 282 4.17 14.53 -45.07
CA SER A 282 2.87 14.00 -45.50
C SER A 282 1.87 14.08 -44.34
N SER A 283 0.72 14.74 -44.54
CA SER A 283 -0.29 14.92 -43.49
C SER A 283 -0.88 13.55 -43.11
N SER A 284 -0.39 12.98 -42.01
CA SER A 284 -0.49 11.55 -41.73
C SER A 284 -1.82 11.10 -41.11
N SER A 285 -2.93 11.65 -41.57
CA SER A 285 -4.30 11.18 -41.26
C SER A 285 -4.62 9.82 -41.93
N GLN A 286 -3.68 9.24 -42.66
CA GLN A 286 -3.79 7.95 -43.36
C GLN A 286 -2.60 7.02 -43.05
N THR A 287 -2.42 6.67 -41.77
CA THR A 287 -1.87 5.33 -41.47
C THR A 287 -2.96 4.29 -41.77
N HIS A 288 -2.64 3.24 -42.52
CA HIS A 288 -3.57 2.14 -42.81
C HIS A 288 -3.92 1.34 -41.54
N ASN A 289 -4.93 1.83 -40.80
CA ASN A 289 -5.68 1.13 -39.77
C ASN A 289 -7.16 1.49 -39.96
N THR A 290 -7.76 0.93 -41.00
CA THR A 290 -9.16 1.15 -41.41
C THR A 290 -10.14 0.49 -40.44
N PHE A 291 -10.30 1.09 -39.25
CA PHE A 291 -11.39 0.76 -38.32
C PHE A 291 -11.85 1.91 -37.39
N THR A 292 -11.16 3.06 -37.33
CA THR A 292 -11.47 4.15 -36.36
C THR A 292 -11.64 5.53 -36.99
N GLN A 293 -12.29 5.59 -38.15
CA GLN A 293 -12.45 6.84 -38.92
C GLN A 293 -13.57 7.77 -38.40
N ASN A 294 -14.36 7.36 -37.40
CA ASN A 294 -15.55 8.06 -36.91
C ASN A 294 -15.45 8.60 -35.47
N THR A 295 -14.24 8.68 -34.87
CA THR A 295 -14.05 9.14 -33.47
C THR A 295 -12.90 10.16 -33.29
N SER A 296 -12.49 10.83 -34.36
CA SER A 296 -11.32 11.73 -34.44
C SER A 296 -11.42 13.07 -33.68
N HIS A 297 -12.36 13.22 -32.75
CA HIS A 297 -12.51 14.41 -31.89
C HIS A 297 -12.30 14.12 -30.39
N LEU A 298 -12.07 12.86 -30.00
CA LEU A 298 -11.94 12.44 -28.59
C LEU A 298 -10.66 11.64 -28.29
N CYS A 299 -9.77 11.46 -29.26
CA CYS A 299 -8.48 10.80 -29.04
C CYS A 299 -7.38 11.87 -28.92
N VAL A 300 -6.56 11.81 -27.87
CA VAL A 300 -5.30 12.56 -27.82
C VAL A 300 -4.30 11.89 -28.76
N ASP A 301 -3.83 12.62 -29.78
CA ASP A 301 -2.86 12.15 -30.78
C ASP A 301 -1.46 11.90 -30.18
N VAL A 302 -1.33 10.78 -29.48
CA VAL A 302 -0.06 10.22 -29.02
C VAL A 302 0.62 9.50 -30.18
N HIS A 303 1.27 10.28 -31.04
CA HIS A 303 2.11 9.80 -32.14
C HIS A 303 3.60 9.96 -31.77
N PRO A 304 4.34 8.86 -31.49
CA PRO A 304 5.76 8.90 -31.12
C PRO A 304 6.72 9.09 -32.31
N SER A 305 6.22 9.44 -33.50
CA SER A 305 7.08 9.66 -34.67
C SER A 305 6.52 10.67 -35.66
N LEU A 306 7.41 11.48 -36.24
CA LEU A 306 7.18 12.34 -37.39
C LEU A 306 8.02 11.81 -38.57
N ARG A 307 7.47 11.85 -39.78
CA ARG A 307 8.17 11.47 -41.01
C ARG A 307 8.30 12.66 -41.95
N PHE A 308 9.46 12.74 -42.60
CA PHE A 308 9.74 13.62 -43.71
C PHE A 308 10.01 12.75 -44.94
N SER A 309 9.39 13.07 -46.07
CA SER A 309 9.44 12.32 -47.31
C SER A 309 9.25 13.30 -48.47
N ASP A 310 10.08 13.23 -49.50
CA ASP A 310 9.75 13.94 -50.74
C ASP A 310 8.49 13.33 -51.40
N LYS A 311 7.87 14.05 -52.33
CA LYS A 311 6.59 13.70 -52.98
C LYS A 311 6.64 12.42 -53.83
N SER A 312 7.83 11.85 -54.07
CA SER A 312 7.96 10.53 -54.67
C SER A 312 7.44 9.43 -53.75
N LYS A 313 6.51 8.61 -54.25
CA LYS A 313 6.07 7.37 -53.58
C LYS A 313 7.19 6.33 -53.39
N ILE A 314 8.32 6.51 -54.08
CA ILE A 314 9.52 5.67 -53.99
C ILE A 314 10.70 6.63 -53.80
N GLY A 315 10.95 7.01 -52.55
CA GLY A 315 12.01 7.94 -52.15
C GLY A 315 12.50 7.62 -50.74
N PRO A 316 13.52 8.35 -50.25
CA PRO A 316 14.02 8.18 -48.90
C PRO A 316 13.09 8.87 -47.89
N GLU A 317 12.62 8.14 -46.87
CA GLU A 317 12.00 8.73 -45.69
C GLU A 317 13.09 9.07 -44.66
N LEU A 318 12.95 10.20 -43.97
CA LEU A 318 13.67 10.51 -42.74
C LEU A 318 12.65 10.48 -41.59
N ILE A 319 12.95 9.72 -40.54
CA ILE A 319 12.00 9.42 -39.46
C ILE A 319 12.60 9.91 -38.14
N LEU A 320 11.89 10.86 -37.52
CA LEU A 320 12.11 11.30 -36.16
C LEU A 320 11.21 10.46 -35.25
N SER A 321 11.79 9.69 -34.34
CA SER A 321 11.09 9.02 -33.25
C SER A 321 11.36 9.77 -31.95
N TRP A 322 10.31 9.99 -31.16
CA TRP A 322 10.39 10.52 -29.81
C TRP A 322 9.47 9.67 -28.93
N ASN A 323 10.07 8.70 -28.25
CA ASN A 323 9.38 7.80 -27.33
C ASN A 323 9.45 8.38 -25.91
N LEU A 324 8.39 8.25 -25.11
CA LEU A 324 8.37 8.63 -23.70
C LEU A 324 8.26 7.35 -22.87
N SER A 325 9.36 6.97 -22.22
CA SER A 325 9.39 5.84 -21.29
C SER A 325 9.31 6.35 -19.84
N ILE A 326 8.73 5.57 -18.93
CA ILE A 326 8.47 6.00 -17.54
C ILE A 326 8.92 4.92 -16.56
N GLY A 327 9.70 5.33 -15.56
CA GLY A 327 10.20 4.47 -14.49
C GLY A 327 9.19 4.26 -13.36
N SER A 328 9.41 3.26 -12.51
CA SER A 328 8.57 2.97 -11.34
C SER A 328 8.50 4.13 -10.33
N SER A 329 9.51 5.01 -10.28
CA SER A 329 9.49 6.23 -9.46
C SER A 329 8.62 7.37 -10.04
N GLY A 330 8.01 7.16 -11.21
CA GLY A 330 7.29 8.19 -11.97
C GLY A 330 8.18 9.03 -12.88
N ARG A 331 9.52 8.98 -12.76
CA ARG A 331 10.40 9.77 -13.64
C ARG A 331 10.27 9.33 -15.10
N VAL A 332 10.14 10.29 -16.01
CA VAL A 332 10.01 10.07 -17.45
C VAL A 332 11.34 10.29 -18.16
N PHE A 333 11.69 9.38 -19.06
CA PHE A 333 12.90 9.38 -19.86
C PHE A 333 12.51 9.50 -21.35
N PRO A 334 12.72 10.68 -21.96
CA PRO A 334 12.52 10.88 -23.39
C PRO A 334 13.65 10.24 -24.19
N ASP A 335 13.29 9.38 -25.13
CA ASP A 335 14.20 8.76 -26.10
C ASP A 335 13.94 9.34 -27.49
N VAL A 336 14.80 10.25 -27.93
CA VAL A 336 14.68 10.94 -29.23
C VAL A 336 15.75 10.42 -30.17
N LYS A 337 15.32 9.92 -31.33
CA LYS A 337 16.19 9.29 -32.34
C LYS A 337 15.76 9.72 -33.73
N MET A 338 16.73 9.92 -34.61
CA MET A 338 16.48 10.17 -36.03
C MET A 338 17.20 9.11 -36.87
N TYR A 339 16.51 8.57 -37.88
CA TYR A 339 17.04 7.56 -38.79
C TYR A 339 16.36 7.68 -40.15
N ALA A 340 17.05 7.33 -41.23
CA ALA A 340 16.44 7.25 -42.56
C ALA A 340 15.92 5.82 -42.85
N ARG A 341 14.90 5.74 -43.70
CA ARG A 341 14.45 4.50 -44.35
C ARG A 341 14.53 4.71 -45.85
N THR A 342 15.39 3.94 -46.51
CA THR A 342 15.61 3.99 -47.95
C THR A 342 15.21 2.68 -48.63
N PRO A 343 14.85 2.70 -49.93
CA PRO A 343 14.77 1.47 -50.72
C PRO A 343 16.13 0.74 -50.73
N ARG A 344 16.14 -0.60 -50.70
CA ARG A 344 17.39 -1.40 -50.63
C ARG A 344 18.41 -1.03 -51.71
N GLN A 345 17.94 -0.70 -52.90
CA GLN A 345 18.76 -0.26 -54.04
C GLN A 345 19.61 0.98 -53.72
N TRP A 346 19.11 1.90 -52.88
CA TRP A 346 19.81 3.13 -52.51
C TRP A 346 20.86 2.87 -51.43
N THR A 347 20.60 1.94 -50.52
CA THR A 347 21.59 1.49 -49.51
C THR A 347 22.80 0.80 -50.18
N LEU A 348 22.60 0.12 -51.31
CA LEU A 348 23.69 -0.44 -52.13
C LEU A 348 24.52 0.62 -52.89
N LEU A 349 24.03 1.86 -52.99
CA LEU A 349 24.71 2.98 -53.64
C LEU A 349 25.36 3.95 -52.64
N ASP A 350 25.13 3.76 -51.34
CA ASP A 350 25.77 4.53 -50.27
C ASP A 350 27.12 3.92 -49.86
N GLU A 351 28.09 3.97 -50.77
CA GLU A 351 29.47 3.47 -50.57
C GLU A 351 30.14 3.99 -49.29
N LYS A 352 29.64 5.10 -48.73
CA LYS A 352 30.20 5.78 -47.57
C LYS A 352 29.39 5.53 -46.29
N HIS A 353 28.31 4.74 -46.35
CA HIS A 353 27.42 4.43 -45.23
C HIS A 353 26.99 5.69 -44.46
N ILE A 354 26.57 6.73 -45.18
CA ILE A 354 26.09 7.99 -44.62
C ILE A 354 24.71 7.81 -43.97
N ILE A 355 23.84 7.00 -44.58
CA ILE A 355 22.51 6.64 -44.07
C ILE A 355 22.61 6.01 -42.66
N ASP A 356 23.51 5.05 -42.51
CA ASP A 356 23.73 4.32 -41.25
C ASP A 356 24.31 5.22 -40.13
N LYS A 357 24.95 6.34 -40.51
CA LYS A 357 25.53 7.33 -39.58
C LYS A 357 24.55 8.39 -39.11
N ILE A 358 23.35 8.50 -39.71
CA ILE A 358 22.33 9.50 -39.33
C ILE A 358 21.99 9.47 -37.82
N PRO A 359 21.80 8.33 -37.14
CA PRO A 359 21.47 8.32 -35.71
C PRO A 359 22.59 8.89 -34.83
N VAL A 360 23.85 8.59 -35.14
CA VAL A 360 25.02 9.09 -34.40
C VAL A 360 25.24 10.58 -34.67
N ASN A 361 25.14 10.99 -35.94
CA ASN A 361 25.22 12.40 -36.32
C ASN A 361 24.10 13.23 -35.69
N PHE A 362 22.88 12.68 -35.60
CA PHE A 362 21.76 13.30 -34.91
C PHE A 362 22.04 13.48 -33.42
N GLN A 363 22.51 12.44 -32.73
CA GLN A 363 22.83 12.51 -31.30
C GLN A 363 23.90 13.58 -31.01
N ASN A 364 25.01 13.54 -31.74
CA ASN A 364 26.10 14.51 -31.59
C ASN A 364 25.63 15.96 -31.86
N LEU A 365 24.76 16.17 -32.86
CA LEU A 365 24.17 17.48 -33.11
C LEU A 365 23.15 17.89 -32.04
N ALA A 366 22.37 16.96 -31.50
CA ALA A 366 21.39 17.23 -30.45
C ALA A 366 22.07 17.62 -29.12
N GLU A 367 23.23 17.04 -28.82
CA GLU A 367 24.06 17.41 -27.66
C GLU A 367 24.71 18.79 -27.83
N VAL A 368 25.23 19.12 -29.02
CA VAL A 368 25.98 20.37 -29.27
C VAL A 368 25.07 21.56 -29.63
N LYS A 369 23.88 21.32 -30.21
CA LYS A 369 22.97 22.38 -30.71
C LYS A 369 21.53 22.27 -30.20
N GLY A 370 21.19 21.24 -29.43
CA GLY A 370 19.82 20.98 -29.01
C GLY A 370 18.98 20.27 -30.09
N ILE A 371 17.97 19.53 -29.64
CA ILE A 371 17.15 18.62 -30.46
C ILE A 371 16.53 19.32 -31.69
N GLN A 372 15.92 20.51 -31.53
CA GLN A 372 15.27 21.18 -32.66
C GLN A 372 16.27 21.55 -33.76
N SER A 373 17.40 22.18 -33.41
CA SER A 373 18.41 22.57 -34.40
C SER A 373 19.06 21.34 -35.07
N ALA A 374 19.25 20.24 -34.34
CA ALA A 374 19.73 18.98 -34.92
C ALA A 374 18.76 18.41 -35.97
N ILE A 375 17.45 18.41 -35.69
CA ILE A 375 16.41 18.02 -36.65
C ILE A 375 16.47 18.91 -37.89
N GLU A 376 16.46 20.23 -37.72
CA GLU A 376 16.45 21.18 -38.84
C GLU A 376 17.70 21.05 -39.72
N MET A 377 18.88 20.91 -39.11
CA MET A 377 20.14 20.71 -39.84
C MET A 377 20.13 19.45 -40.69
N ILE A 378 19.66 18.31 -40.15
CA ILE A 378 19.62 17.05 -40.89
C ILE A 378 18.51 17.07 -41.95
N VAL A 379 17.32 17.60 -41.67
CA VAL A 379 16.24 17.74 -42.67
C VAL A 379 16.71 18.58 -43.87
N LYS A 380 17.35 19.73 -43.62
CA LYS A 380 17.92 20.58 -44.67
C LYS A 380 19.03 19.87 -45.44
N SER A 381 19.98 19.23 -44.75
CA SER A 381 21.09 18.51 -45.39
C SER A 381 20.65 17.29 -46.21
N PHE A 382 19.56 16.63 -45.83
CA PHE A 382 19.09 15.39 -46.44
C PHE A 382 18.17 15.64 -47.64
N PHE A 383 17.22 16.59 -47.52
CA PHE A 383 16.28 16.94 -48.60
C PHE A 383 16.67 18.17 -49.42
N LYS A 384 17.80 18.83 -49.12
CA LYS A 384 18.29 20.06 -49.77
C LYS A 384 17.27 21.22 -49.76
N VAL A 385 16.43 21.27 -48.72
CA VAL A 385 15.48 22.38 -48.48
C VAL A 385 16.17 23.55 -47.77
N PRO A 386 15.76 24.81 -48.06
CA PRO A 386 16.44 26.01 -47.58
C PRO A 386 16.32 26.28 -46.07
#